data_AF-A0A959ARC9-F1
#
_entry.id   AF-A0A959ARC9-F1
#
_cell.length_a   1.000
_cell.length_b   1.000
_cell.length_c   1.000
_cell.angle_alpha   90.00
_cell.angle_beta   90.00
_cell.angle_gamma   90.00
#
_symmetry.space_group_name_H-M   'P 1'
#
loop_
_entity.id
_entity.type
_entity.pdbx_description
1 polymer ?
#
loop_
_entity_poly.entity_id
_entity_poly.type
_entity_poly.pdbx_seq_one_letter_code
_entity_poly.pdbx_strand_id
1 'polypeptide(L)'
;MQQIIFFLLLSLMFQFGADAQNKPIATNRSSKFTGGSTAMVRTKTKPKDKKMGLGSPVRPENIENEEVGEAFNTLEQGNWDEAIDQLDDYSENDPDAAFGLGFAYYLDGQTDKAIEAFEQMAELDPENPEALYFLGLLYAEQGNYEQAEDKFLSLLMMDPSDDGAWYELGFLYLDTEYYSDAADCFNNVLLISPEDPDAPYELARIYAISGKIRDALTALELAFSNGFSDADFVREDPDLEEVRSTERFDELMEIYFPD
;
A
#
# COMPACT_ATOMS: atom_id res chain seq x y z
N MET A 1 -19.00 -30.41 15.26
CA MET A 1 -18.45 -30.12 13.93
C MET A 1 -17.39 -29.00 13.94
N GLN A 2 -17.40 -28.05 14.89
CA GLN A 2 -16.38 -26.99 14.97
C GLN A 2 -14.96 -27.45 15.36
N GLN A 3 -14.78 -28.56 16.08
CA GLN A 3 -13.44 -29.05 16.44
C GLN A 3 -12.68 -29.77 15.32
N ILE A 4 -13.38 -30.22 14.26
CA ILE A 4 -12.75 -30.93 13.13
C ILE A 4 -12.20 -29.93 12.10
N ILE A 5 -12.84 -28.76 11.96
CA ILE A 5 -12.40 -27.69 11.06
C ILE A 5 -11.09 -27.05 11.58
N PHE A 6 -10.94 -26.90 12.90
CA PHE A 6 -9.72 -26.36 13.52
C PHE A 6 -8.49 -27.25 13.29
N PHE A 7 -8.67 -28.58 13.26
CA PHE A 7 -7.57 -29.52 12.97
C PHE A 7 -7.22 -29.62 11.48
N LEU A 8 -8.17 -29.35 10.57
CA LEU A 8 -7.90 -29.33 9.13
C LEU A 8 -7.11 -28.09 8.70
N LEU A 9 -7.38 -26.93 9.31
CA LEU A 9 -6.60 -25.71 9.08
C LEU A 9 -5.18 -25.83 9.65
N LEU A 10 -5.03 -26.45 10.83
CA LEU A 10 -3.71 -26.66 11.45
C LEU A 10 -2.84 -27.68 10.68
N SER A 11 -3.47 -28.67 10.03
CA SER A 11 -2.75 -29.64 9.21
C SER A 11 -2.34 -29.09 7.84
N LEU A 12 -3.05 -28.09 7.31
CA LEU A 12 -2.66 -27.37 6.10
C LEU A 12 -1.46 -26.45 6.35
N MET A 13 -1.39 -25.84 7.54
CA MET A 13 -0.24 -25.03 7.97
C MET A 13 1.04 -25.87 8.16
N PHE A 14 0.93 -27.14 8.55
CA PHE A 14 2.09 -28.02 8.73
C PHE A 14 2.63 -28.60 7.42
N GLN A 15 1.87 -28.57 6.31
CA GLN A 15 2.35 -28.99 4.99
C GLN A 15 3.06 -27.88 4.21
N PHE A 16 2.96 -26.62 4.65
CA PHE A 16 3.69 -25.47 4.08
C PHE A 16 4.73 -24.86 5.04
N GLY A 17 4.77 -25.29 6.31
CA GLY A 17 5.53 -24.64 7.39
C GLY A 17 6.95 -25.14 7.67
N ALA A 18 7.73 -25.54 6.66
CA ALA A 18 9.14 -25.94 6.90
C ALA A 18 10.20 -25.30 5.98
N ASP A 19 9.81 -24.60 4.91
CA ASP A 19 10.76 -23.92 4.01
C ASP A 19 10.66 -22.38 4.05
N ALA A 20 9.80 -21.81 4.91
CA ALA A 20 9.63 -20.37 5.11
C ALA A 20 10.69 -19.73 6.02
N GLN A 21 11.88 -20.33 6.12
CA GLN A 21 13.05 -19.67 6.70
C GLN A 21 13.72 -18.84 5.60
N ASN A 22 13.39 -17.55 5.57
CA ASN A 22 14.30 -16.50 5.18
C ASN A 22 14.94 -16.67 3.78
N LYS A 23 14.12 -16.77 2.73
CA LYS A 23 14.61 -16.49 1.38
C LYS A 23 14.46 -15.00 1.13
N PRO A 24 15.56 -14.22 1.01
CA PRO A 24 15.45 -12.87 0.51
C PRO A 24 14.72 -12.93 -0.84
N ILE A 25 13.75 -12.03 -1.04
CA ILE A 25 13.13 -11.82 -2.34
C ILE A 25 14.29 -11.62 -3.32
N ALA A 26 14.52 -12.60 -4.19
CA ALA A 26 15.71 -12.63 -5.03
C ALA A 26 15.58 -11.55 -6.10
N THR A 27 16.15 -10.38 -5.83
CA THR A 27 16.23 -9.24 -6.74
C THR A 27 17.23 -9.53 -7.85
N ASN A 28 16.76 -10.23 -8.88
CA ASN A 28 17.44 -10.20 -10.18
C ASN A 28 16.41 -9.95 -11.28
N ARG A 29 15.76 -8.78 -11.18
CA ARG A 29 14.82 -8.24 -12.19
C ARG A 29 15.41 -7.00 -12.85
N SER A 30 16.66 -7.07 -13.29
CA SER A 30 17.19 -6.03 -14.18
C SER A 30 16.48 -6.16 -15.54
N SER A 31 15.67 -5.15 -15.88
CA SER A 31 14.79 -5.07 -17.04
C SER A 31 13.48 -5.89 -16.92
N LYS A 32 12.34 -5.19 -16.74
CA LYS A 32 11.05 -5.40 -17.45
C LYS A 32 9.81 -4.80 -16.74
N PHE A 33 9.93 -3.62 -16.12
CA PHE A 33 8.74 -2.81 -15.90
C PHE A 33 8.23 -2.27 -17.25
N THR A 34 7.45 -3.07 -17.98
CA THR A 34 6.78 -2.64 -19.22
C THR A 34 5.42 -2.11 -18.84
N GLY A 35 5.29 -0.80 -18.64
CA GLY A 35 3.99 -0.16 -18.42
C GLY A 35 3.07 -0.41 -19.62
N GLY A 36 1.92 -1.03 -19.39
CA GLY A 36 1.08 -1.53 -20.49
C GLY A 36 -0.38 -1.83 -20.18
N SER A 37 -1.19 -0.77 -20.00
CA SER A 37 -2.56 -0.72 -20.55
C SER A 37 -3.63 -1.70 -20.00
N THR A 38 -3.78 -1.78 -18.68
CA THR A 38 -5.09 -1.71 -17.97
C THR A 38 -4.75 -1.69 -16.48
N ALA A 39 -4.45 -0.52 -15.93
CA ALA A 39 -4.15 -0.40 -14.51
C ALA A 39 -5.40 -0.78 -13.72
N MET A 40 -5.28 -1.82 -12.89
CA MET A 40 -6.25 -2.10 -11.82
C MET A 40 -6.53 -0.78 -11.09
N VAL A 41 -7.80 -0.37 -11.00
CA VAL A 41 -8.14 0.78 -10.16
C VAL A 41 -7.88 0.35 -8.71
N ARG A 42 -6.83 0.89 -8.08
CA ARG A 42 -6.52 0.61 -6.67
C ARG A 42 -7.78 0.78 -5.83
N THR A 43 -8.15 -0.21 -5.02
CA THR A 43 -9.38 -0.15 -4.22
C THR A 43 -9.12 0.79 -3.06
N LYS A 44 -9.32 2.09 -3.30
CA LYS A 44 -9.24 3.10 -2.24
C LYS A 44 -10.51 3.08 -1.43
N THR A 45 -10.69 2.05 -0.62
CA THR A 45 -11.75 1.98 0.40
C THR A 45 -11.36 2.79 1.64
N LYS A 46 -11.05 4.07 1.43
CA LYS A 46 -11.54 5.18 2.26
C LYS A 46 -11.88 6.36 1.34
N PRO A 47 -13.17 6.64 1.09
CA PRO A 47 -13.54 7.71 0.18
C PRO A 47 -13.53 9.04 0.91
N LYS A 48 -12.67 9.96 0.46
CA LYS A 48 -13.03 11.30 -0.05
C LYS A 48 -11.74 12.10 -0.25
N ASP A 49 -11.50 12.45 -1.52
CA ASP A 49 -10.56 13.46 -2.00
C ASP A 49 -9.13 12.99 -2.35
N LYS A 50 -8.90 12.96 -3.67
CA LYS A 50 -7.66 13.37 -4.38
C LYS A 50 -6.45 12.42 -4.42
N LYS A 51 -6.09 12.05 -5.67
CA LYS A 51 -4.75 11.59 -6.13
C LYS A 51 -4.17 10.41 -5.35
N MET A 52 -3.06 9.82 -5.76
CA MET A 52 -2.24 8.95 -4.89
C MET A 52 -1.61 9.78 -3.76
N GLY A 53 -2.42 10.57 -3.05
CA GLY A 53 -1.95 11.52 -2.05
C GLY A 53 -1.30 10.80 -0.88
N LEU A 54 -0.17 11.33 -0.41
CA LEU A 54 0.51 10.97 0.85
C LEU A 54 -0.36 11.09 2.12
N GLY A 55 -1.68 11.31 1.98
CA GLY A 55 -2.57 11.75 3.04
C GLY A 55 -2.30 13.20 3.44
N SER A 56 -2.93 13.64 4.53
CA SER A 56 -2.51 14.85 5.23
C SER A 56 -1.18 14.55 5.95
N PRO A 57 -0.24 15.51 6.00
CA PRO A 57 0.97 15.36 6.79
C PRO A 57 0.60 14.99 8.23
N VAL A 58 1.08 13.84 8.70
CA VAL A 58 0.97 13.46 10.10
C VAL A 58 2.12 14.16 10.81
N ARG A 59 1.78 15.17 11.61
CA ARG A 59 2.76 15.89 12.41
C ARG A 59 3.55 14.91 13.30
N PRO A 60 4.90 14.92 13.27
CA PRO A 60 5.72 14.13 14.19
C PRO A 60 5.35 14.43 15.65
N GLU A 61 5.30 13.40 16.51
CA GLU A 61 4.85 13.55 17.91
C GLU A 61 5.78 14.45 18.74
N ASN A 62 7.08 14.49 18.41
CA ASN A 62 8.12 15.16 19.20
C ASN A 62 9.03 16.05 18.35
N ILE A 63 8.49 17.14 17.79
CA ILE A 63 9.31 18.15 17.13
C ILE A 63 10.03 18.99 18.20
N GLU A 64 11.36 18.87 18.27
CA GLU A 64 12.17 19.60 19.27
C GLU A 64 12.33 21.09 18.93
N ASN A 65 12.37 21.41 17.64
CA ASN A 65 12.57 22.76 17.13
C ASN A 65 11.23 23.51 17.07
N GLU A 66 11.13 24.62 17.82
CA GLU A 66 9.88 25.39 17.95
C GLU A 66 9.46 25.98 16.60
N GLU A 67 10.42 26.51 15.83
CA GLU A 67 10.18 27.09 14.50
C GLU A 67 9.70 26.04 13.49
N VAL A 68 10.27 24.82 13.54
CA VAL A 68 9.77 23.69 12.73
C VAL A 68 8.35 23.33 13.17
N GLY A 69 8.07 23.30 14.47
CA GLY A 69 6.74 23.04 15.01
C GLY A 69 5.70 24.10 14.60
N GLU A 70 6.10 25.37 14.48
CA GLU A 70 5.27 26.43 13.92
C GLU A 70 5.00 26.21 12.43
N ALA A 71 6.01 25.80 11.67
CA ALA A 71 5.88 25.52 10.25
C ALA A 71 4.90 24.38 9.95
N PHE A 72 4.85 23.34 10.80
CA PHE A 72 3.80 22.31 10.71
C PHE A 72 2.39 22.88 10.92
N ASN A 73 2.21 23.85 11.81
CA ASN A 73 0.90 24.51 11.95
C ASN A 73 0.52 25.28 10.68
N THR A 74 1.50 25.91 10.02
CA THR A 74 1.32 26.61 8.73
C THR A 74 0.93 25.63 7.62
N LEU A 75 1.61 24.47 7.57
CA LEU A 75 1.36 23.38 6.65
C LEU A 75 -0.08 22.83 6.81
N GLU A 76 -0.51 22.57 8.04
CA GLU A 76 -1.87 22.10 8.37
C GLU A 76 -2.97 23.12 7.99
N GLN A 77 -2.65 24.41 8.01
CA GLN A 77 -3.57 25.48 7.57
C GLN A 77 -3.70 25.58 6.04
N GLY A 78 -2.87 24.84 5.29
CA GLY A 78 -2.87 24.84 3.83
C GLY A 78 -2.02 25.95 3.21
N ASN A 79 -1.21 26.66 3.99
CA ASN A 79 -0.34 27.72 3.51
C ASN A 79 1.03 27.14 3.11
N TRP A 80 1.05 26.32 2.05
CA TRP A 80 2.21 25.50 1.70
C TRP A 80 3.45 26.30 1.31
N ASP A 81 3.28 27.40 0.57
CA ASP A 81 4.40 28.29 0.20
C ASP A 81 5.13 28.85 1.42
N GLU A 82 4.38 29.30 2.43
CA GLU A 82 4.95 29.84 3.67
C GLU A 82 5.60 28.73 4.51
N ALA A 83 4.99 27.54 4.56
CA ALA A 83 5.59 26.39 5.24
C ALA A 83 6.90 25.96 4.58
N ILE A 84 6.99 25.99 3.25
CA ILE A 84 8.23 25.71 2.51
C ILE A 84 9.34 26.67 2.95
N ASP A 85 9.09 27.98 2.91
CA ASP A 85 10.07 28.99 3.33
C ASP A 85 10.51 28.80 4.79
N GLN A 86 9.58 28.40 5.67
CA GLN A 86 9.87 28.17 7.08
C GLN A 86 10.71 26.90 7.34
N LEU A 87 10.54 25.87 6.52
CA LEU A 87 11.17 24.56 6.71
C LEU A 87 12.53 24.44 5.99
N ASP A 88 12.71 25.14 4.87
CA ASP A 88 13.93 25.12 4.05
C ASP A 88 15.19 25.50 4.86
N ASP A 89 15.06 26.47 5.77
CA ASP A 89 16.16 26.93 6.63
C ASP A 89 16.69 25.84 7.59
N TYR A 90 15.90 24.79 7.87
CA TYR A 90 16.21 23.75 8.85
C TYR A 90 16.41 22.36 8.26
N SER A 91 15.89 22.10 7.05
CA SER A 91 15.84 20.74 6.47
C SER A 91 17.21 20.10 6.28
N GLU A 92 18.29 20.88 6.15
CA GLU A 92 19.67 20.37 6.04
C GLU A 92 20.19 19.68 7.30
N ASN A 93 19.59 19.91 8.46
CA ASN A 93 20.11 19.38 9.73
C ASN A 93 19.01 18.84 10.67
N ASP A 94 17.75 18.92 10.27
CA ASP A 94 16.59 18.51 11.06
C ASP A 94 15.69 17.58 10.22
N PRO A 95 15.60 16.27 10.56
CA PRO A 95 14.80 15.32 9.79
C PRO A 95 13.30 15.62 9.86
N ASP A 96 12.79 16.22 10.94
CA ASP A 96 11.39 16.64 11.02
C ASP A 96 11.11 17.81 10.07
N ALA A 97 12.08 18.73 9.93
CA ALA A 97 11.99 19.82 8.97
C ALA A 97 12.02 19.31 7.54
N ALA A 98 12.94 18.39 7.22
CA ALA A 98 13.02 17.75 5.90
C ALA A 98 11.73 16.98 5.56
N PHE A 99 11.17 16.26 6.54
CA PHE A 99 9.87 15.59 6.41
C PHE A 99 8.73 16.57 6.07
N GLY A 100 8.61 17.65 6.84
CA GLY A 100 7.61 18.68 6.61
C GLY A 100 7.78 19.34 5.25
N LEU A 101 9.03 19.62 4.85
CA LEU A 101 9.37 20.25 3.58
C LEU A 101 8.98 19.35 2.39
N GLY A 102 9.27 18.05 2.49
CA GLY A 102 8.86 17.06 1.50
C GLY A 102 7.33 17.03 1.31
N PHE A 103 6.58 17.02 2.42
CA PHE A 103 5.13 17.12 2.38
C PHE A 103 4.62 18.45 1.79
N ALA A 104 5.23 19.57 2.16
CA ALA A 104 4.84 20.89 1.67
C ALA A 104 5.03 21.00 0.15
N TYR A 105 6.18 20.56 -0.37
CA TYR A 105 6.44 20.47 -1.81
C TYR A 105 5.48 19.51 -2.51
N TYR A 106 5.16 18.37 -1.90
CA TYR A 106 4.20 17.42 -2.46
C TYR A 106 2.81 18.05 -2.62
N LEU A 107 2.32 18.70 -1.57
CA LEU A 107 1.01 19.35 -1.56
C LEU A 107 0.94 20.50 -2.56
N ASP A 108 2.02 21.26 -2.71
CA ASP A 108 2.14 22.31 -3.73
C ASP A 108 2.29 21.75 -5.17
N GLY A 109 2.49 20.43 -5.32
CA GLY A 109 2.59 19.75 -6.61
C GLY A 109 4.00 19.79 -7.21
N GLN A 110 5.01 20.14 -6.43
CA GLN A 110 6.43 20.11 -6.79
C GLN A 110 7.04 18.75 -6.44
N THR A 111 6.60 17.68 -7.09
CA THR A 111 6.99 16.29 -6.78
C THR A 111 8.50 16.04 -6.78
N ASP A 112 9.26 16.63 -7.73
CA ASP A 112 10.72 16.46 -7.77
C ASP A 112 11.39 17.02 -6.51
N LYS A 113 10.95 18.19 -6.03
CA LYS A 113 11.47 18.78 -4.79
C LYS A 113 11.03 18.03 -3.54
N ALA A 114 9.84 17.43 -3.57
CA ALA A 114 9.40 16.56 -2.50
C ALA A 114 10.34 15.36 -2.35
N ILE A 115 10.74 14.75 -3.48
CA ILE A 115 11.75 13.68 -3.49
C ILE A 115 13.08 14.17 -2.92
N GLU A 116 13.59 15.32 -3.37
CA GLU A 116 14.85 15.89 -2.84
C GLU A 116 14.81 16.07 -1.30
N ALA A 117 13.70 16.57 -0.76
CA ALA A 117 13.53 16.75 0.69
C ALA A 117 13.43 15.42 1.46
N PHE A 118 12.75 14.40 0.91
CA PHE A 118 12.72 13.06 1.54
C PHE A 118 14.04 12.30 1.38
N GLU A 119 14.80 12.53 0.31
CA GLU A 119 16.18 12.03 0.16
C GLU A 119 17.08 12.66 1.23
N GLN A 120 16.96 13.97 1.45
CA GLN A 120 17.65 14.68 2.52
C GLN A 120 17.28 14.13 3.91
N MET A 121 16.00 13.85 4.17
CA MET A 121 15.56 13.18 5.40
C MET A 121 16.23 11.81 5.56
N ALA A 122 16.29 11.00 4.50
CA ALA A 122 16.98 9.71 4.50
C ALA A 122 18.51 9.83 4.63
N GLU A 123 19.13 10.94 4.25
CA GLU A 123 20.55 11.20 4.51
C GLU A 123 20.82 11.52 5.98
N LEU A 124 19.90 12.25 6.63
CA LEU A 124 19.98 12.59 8.05
C LEU A 124 19.69 11.39 8.95
N ASP A 125 18.72 10.57 8.56
CA ASP A 125 18.33 9.33 9.25
C ASP A 125 18.14 8.17 8.25
N PRO A 126 19.22 7.46 7.90
CA PRO A 126 19.19 6.38 6.89
C PRO A 126 18.32 5.18 7.23
N GLU A 127 17.94 5.04 8.51
CA GLU A 127 17.09 3.96 9.01
C GLU A 127 15.71 4.52 9.42
N ASN A 128 15.27 5.63 8.81
CA ASN A 128 13.95 6.19 9.01
C ASN A 128 12.90 5.49 8.12
N PRO A 129 11.91 4.77 8.71
CA PRO A 129 10.88 4.07 7.94
C PRO A 129 10.04 4.99 7.06
N GLU A 130 9.67 6.17 7.58
CA GLU A 130 8.83 7.14 6.88
C GLU A 130 9.51 7.68 5.63
N ALA A 131 10.80 8.05 5.70
CA ALA A 131 11.54 8.54 4.54
C ALA A 131 11.55 7.50 3.40
N LEU A 132 11.80 6.22 3.72
CA LEU A 132 11.76 5.14 2.74
C LEU A 132 10.35 4.94 2.16
N TYR A 133 9.32 4.98 3.00
CA TYR A 133 7.94 4.85 2.57
C TYR A 133 7.54 5.96 1.57
N PHE A 134 7.82 7.22 1.90
CA PHE A 134 7.47 8.38 1.07
C PHE A 134 8.26 8.42 -0.23
N LEU A 135 9.57 8.10 -0.20
CA LEU A 135 10.36 7.95 -1.43
C LEU A 135 9.78 6.84 -2.33
N GLY A 136 9.40 5.71 -1.75
CA GLY A 136 8.74 4.62 -2.47
C GLY A 136 7.48 5.08 -3.20
N LEU A 137 6.60 5.79 -2.50
CA LEU A 137 5.36 6.35 -3.07
C LEU A 137 5.63 7.34 -4.20
N LEU A 138 6.54 8.30 -3.99
CA LEU A 138 6.82 9.35 -4.97
C LEU A 138 7.51 8.81 -6.22
N TYR A 139 8.45 7.87 -6.07
CA TYR A 139 9.04 7.19 -7.22
C TYR A 139 7.99 6.38 -8.00
N ALA A 140 7.05 5.72 -7.32
CA ALA A 140 5.96 5.00 -7.99
C ALA A 140 5.04 5.97 -8.75
N GLU A 141 4.70 7.13 -8.17
CA GLU A 141 3.90 8.18 -8.83
C GLU A 141 4.59 8.72 -10.10
N GLN A 142 5.92 8.82 -10.10
CA GLN A 142 6.71 9.21 -11.27
C GLN A 142 6.93 8.08 -12.30
N GLY A 143 6.50 6.86 -12.01
CA GLY A 143 6.74 5.68 -12.84
C GLY A 143 8.17 5.12 -12.73
N ASN A 144 8.94 5.57 -11.74
CA ASN A 144 10.27 5.06 -11.41
C ASN A 144 10.15 3.78 -10.55
N TYR A 145 9.49 2.75 -11.10
CA TYR A 145 9.09 1.56 -10.36
C TYR A 145 10.26 0.78 -9.72
N GLU A 146 11.43 0.73 -10.37
CA GLU A 146 12.61 0.06 -9.80
C GLU A 146 13.09 0.76 -8.52
N GLN A 147 13.09 2.09 -8.50
CA GLN A 147 13.48 2.87 -7.32
C GLN A 147 12.42 2.74 -6.23
N ALA A 148 11.13 2.73 -6.59
CA ALA A 148 10.05 2.52 -5.64
C ALA A 148 10.11 1.14 -4.96
N GLU A 149 10.31 0.08 -5.75
CA GLU A 149 10.50 -1.29 -5.24
C GLU A 149 11.69 -1.36 -4.27
N ASP A 150 12.83 -0.76 -4.61
CA ASP A 150 14.02 -0.70 -3.74
C ASP A 150 13.71 -0.07 -2.37
N LYS A 151 12.94 1.03 -2.35
CA LYS A 151 12.58 1.72 -1.10
C LYS A 151 11.60 0.91 -0.25
N PHE A 152 10.55 0.34 -0.83
CA PHE A 152 9.64 -0.51 -0.08
C PHE A 152 10.31 -1.79 0.43
N LEU A 153 11.18 -2.41 -0.37
CA LEU A 153 11.95 -3.58 0.10
C LEU A 153 12.94 -3.23 1.21
N SER A 154 13.59 -2.07 1.13
CA SER A 154 14.48 -1.58 2.20
C SER A 154 13.72 -1.35 3.50
N LEU A 155 12.52 -0.75 3.42
CA LEU A 155 11.61 -0.58 4.55
C LEU A 155 11.21 -1.93 5.16
N LEU A 156 10.78 -2.89 4.34
CA LEU A 156 10.39 -4.23 4.77
C LEU A 156 11.55 -5.08 5.31
N MET A 157 12.80 -4.77 4.93
CA MET A 157 13.97 -5.39 5.54
C MET A 157 14.19 -4.91 6.99
N MET A 158 13.77 -3.69 7.30
CA MET A 158 13.87 -3.11 8.64
C MET A 158 12.66 -3.50 9.51
N ASP A 159 11.46 -3.37 8.96
CA ASP A 159 10.20 -3.79 9.58
C ASP A 159 9.40 -4.72 8.65
N PRO A 160 9.59 -6.05 8.77
CA PRO A 160 8.81 -7.02 8.00
C PRO A 160 7.32 -7.04 8.35
N SER A 161 6.90 -6.37 9.44
CA SER A 161 5.51 -6.27 9.89
C SER A 161 4.80 -4.99 9.48
N ASP A 162 5.43 -4.14 8.67
CA ASP A 162 4.79 -2.96 8.09
C ASP A 162 3.81 -3.40 6.98
N ASP A 163 2.51 -3.45 7.32
CA ASP A 163 1.46 -3.83 6.38
C ASP A 163 1.23 -2.77 5.29
N GLY A 164 1.47 -1.49 5.59
CA GLY A 164 1.41 -0.39 4.62
C GLY A 164 2.45 -0.53 3.50
N ALA A 165 3.68 -0.91 3.84
CA ALA A 165 4.75 -1.18 2.88
C ALA A 165 4.45 -2.40 2.01
N TRP A 166 3.90 -3.48 2.61
CA TRP A 166 3.42 -4.63 1.84
C TRP A 166 2.29 -4.25 0.88
N TYR A 167 1.35 -3.40 1.31
CA TYR A 167 0.29 -2.87 0.47
C TYR A 167 0.81 -2.14 -0.75
N GLU A 168 1.68 -1.14 -0.54
CA GLU A 168 2.17 -0.31 -1.63
C GLU A 168 3.08 -1.08 -2.58
N LEU A 169 3.86 -2.05 -2.08
CA LEU A 169 4.61 -2.96 -2.92
C LEU A 169 3.67 -3.87 -3.75
N GLY A 170 2.58 -4.36 -3.15
CA GLY A 170 1.55 -5.12 -3.85
C GLY A 170 0.90 -4.32 -4.98
N PHE A 171 0.56 -3.05 -4.72
CA PHE A 171 0.04 -2.14 -5.74
C PHE A 171 1.06 -1.82 -6.82
N LEU A 172 2.32 -1.63 -6.47
CA LEU A 172 3.40 -1.44 -7.44
C LEU A 172 3.48 -2.64 -8.38
N TYR A 173 3.39 -3.87 -7.86
CA TYR A 173 3.36 -5.07 -8.68
C TYR A 173 2.09 -5.22 -9.52
N LEU A 174 0.94 -4.74 -9.04
CA LEU A 174 -0.29 -4.67 -9.85
C LEU A 174 -0.15 -3.71 -11.02
N ASP A 175 0.34 -2.49 -10.77
CA ASP A 175 0.56 -1.45 -11.78
C ASP A 175 1.53 -1.90 -12.89
N THR A 176 2.29 -2.95 -12.61
CA THR A 176 3.35 -3.50 -13.44
C THR A 176 3.11 -4.94 -13.87
N GLU A 177 1.88 -5.44 -13.63
CA GLU A 177 1.36 -6.74 -14.06
C GLU A 177 2.10 -7.97 -13.50
N TYR A 178 2.86 -7.80 -12.43
CA TYR A 178 3.48 -8.89 -11.67
C TYR A 178 2.49 -9.51 -10.68
N TYR A 179 1.39 -10.06 -11.20
CA TYR A 179 0.24 -10.53 -10.39
C TYR A 179 0.58 -11.57 -9.34
N SER A 180 1.57 -12.44 -9.58
CA SER A 180 2.01 -13.42 -8.58
C SER A 180 2.68 -12.75 -7.39
N ASP A 181 3.55 -11.77 -7.63
CA ASP A 181 4.25 -11.04 -6.57
C ASP A 181 3.29 -10.12 -5.82
N ALA A 182 2.37 -9.48 -6.54
CA ALA A 182 1.27 -8.72 -5.93
C ALA A 182 0.46 -9.59 -4.96
N ALA A 183 0.08 -10.81 -5.37
CA ALA A 183 -0.64 -11.73 -4.50
C ALA A 183 0.19 -12.13 -3.27
N ASP A 184 1.49 -12.36 -3.41
CA ASP A 184 2.36 -12.64 -2.26
C ASP A 184 2.40 -11.45 -1.28
N CYS A 185 2.43 -10.21 -1.78
CA CYS A 185 2.36 -9.01 -0.94
C CYS A 185 1.04 -8.92 -0.16
N PHE A 186 -0.12 -9.04 -0.80
CA PHE A 186 -1.42 -9.00 -0.11
C PHE A 186 -1.63 -10.18 0.85
N ASN A 187 -1.04 -11.34 0.56
CA ASN A 187 -1.01 -12.45 1.52
C ASN A 187 -0.17 -12.11 2.76
N ASN A 188 0.95 -11.38 2.61
CA ASN A 188 1.72 -10.90 3.78
C ASN A 188 0.92 -9.89 4.61
N VAL A 189 0.15 -9.00 3.97
CA VAL A 189 -0.81 -8.13 4.69
C VAL A 189 -1.76 -8.97 5.52
N LEU A 190 -2.39 -10.00 4.95
CA LEU A 190 -3.30 -10.89 5.69
C LEU A 190 -2.62 -11.71 6.80
N LEU A 191 -1.31 -11.95 6.74
CA LEU A 191 -0.57 -12.58 7.84
C LEU A 191 -0.37 -11.62 9.02
N ILE A 192 -0.20 -10.33 8.75
CA ILE A 192 0.04 -9.27 9.74
C ILE A 192 -1.29 -8.76 10.32
N SER A 193 -2.25 -8.51 9.43
CA SER A 193 -3.56 -7.90 9.68
C SER A 193 -4.67 -8.82 9.14
N PRO A 194 -5.00 -9.94 9.82
CA PRO A 194 -5.95 -10.95 9.30
C PRO A 194 -7.39 -10.47 9.11
N GLU A 195 -7.77 -9.40 9.81
CA GLU A 195 -9.11 -8.79 9.75
C GLU A 195 -9.19 -7.69 8.69
N ASP A 196 -8.12 -7.46 7.93
CA ASP A 196 -8.12 -6.49 6.86
C ASP A 196 -9.12 -6.90 5.75
N PRO A 197 -10.07 -6.02 5.36
CA PRO A 197 -11.06 -6.32 4.33
C PRO A 197 -10.57 -6.08 2.90
N ASP A 198 -9.55 -5.26 2.71
CA ASP A 198 -9.12 -4.75 1.40
C ASP A 198 -8.09 -5.69 0.75
N ALA A 199 -7.15 -6.24 1.51
CA ALA A 199 -6.18 -7.23 1.04
C ALA A 199 -6.83 -8.48 0.41
N PRO A 200 -7.83 -9.13 1.02
CA PRO A 200 -8.52 -10.26 0.39
C PRO A 200 -9.35 -9.81 -0.82
N TYR A 201 -9.80 -8.56 -0.87
CA TYR A 201 -10.49 -8.03 -2.04
C TYR A 201 -9.52 -7.83 -3.22
N GLU A 202 -8.33 -7.30 -2.98
CA GLU A 202 -7.28 -7.18 -3.99
C GLU A 202 -6.81 -8.55 -4.49
N LEU A 203 -6.68 -9.54 -3.59
CA LEU A 203 -6.45 -10.94 -3.98
C LEU A 203 -7.57 -11.48 -4.87
N ALA A 204 -8.83 -11.16 -4.59
CA ALA A 204 -9.94 -11.60 -5.41
C ALA A 204 -9.84 -11.07 -6.84
N ARG A 205 -9.50 -9.78 -6.99
CA ARG A 205 -9.26 -9.15 -8.29
C ARG A 205 -8.11 -9.82 -9.03
N ILE A 206 -6.98 -10.05 -8.35
CA ILE A 206 -5.81 -10.76 -8.91
C ILE A 206 -6.18 -12.16 -9.39
N TYR A 207 -6.94 -12.91 -8.60
CA TYR A 207 -7.37 -14.25 -8.99
C TYR A 207 -8.37 -14.23 -10.13
N ALA A 208 -9.26 -13.25 -10.19
CA ALA A 208 -10.24 -13.08 -11.25
C ALA A 208 -9.55 -12.85 -12.60
N ILE A 209 -8.64 -11.87 -12.69
CA ILE A 209 -7.87 -11.59 -13.92
C ILE A 209 -6.98 -12.76 -14.34
N SER A 210 -6.57 -13.60 -13.39
CA SER A 210 -5.79 -14.82 -13.64
C SER A 210 -6.66 -16.02 -14.07
N GLY A 211 -7.97 -15.84 -14.22
CA GLY A 211 -8.94 -16.89 -14.54
C GLY A 211 -9.17 -17.90 -13.41
N LYS A 212 -8.69 -17.62 -12.20
CA LYS A 212 -8.84 -18.48 -11.01
C LYS A 212 -10.12 -18.14 -10.27
N ILE A 213 -11.26 -18.31 -10.96
CA ILE A 213 -12.59 -17.87 -10.48
C ILE A 213 -12.96 -18.42 -9.10
N ARG A 214 -12.59 -19.67 -8.78
CA ARG A 214 -12.87 -20.27 -7.47
C ARG A 214 -12.09 -19.60 -6.34
N ASP A 215 -10.83 -19.27 -6.59
CA ASP A 215 -9.98 -18.60 -5.61
C ASP A 215 -10.44 -17.15 -5.43
N ALA A 216 -10.85 -16.49 -6.52
CA ALA A 216 -11.44 -15.15 -6.48
C ALA A 216 -12.70 -15.09 -5.61
N LEU A 217 -13.64 -16.01 -5.81
CA LEU A 217 -14.86 -16.08 -4.98
C LEU A 217 -14.56 -16.36 -3.51
N THR A 218 -13.56 -17.19 -3.22
CA THR A 218 -13.14 -17.48 -1.84
C THR A 218 -12.56 -16.22 -1.18
N ALA A 219 -11.75 -15.47 -1.92
CA ALA A 219 -11.16 -14.22 -1.46
C ALA A 219 -12.23 -13.11 -1.29
N LEU A 220 -13.23 -13.02 -2.18
CA LEU A 220 -14.39 -12.12 -2.00
C LEU A 220 -15.17 -12.43 -0.73
N GLU A 221 -15.46 -13.71 -0.48
CA GLU A 221 -16.18 -14.11 0.74
C GLU A 221 -15.40 -13.71 2.01
N LEU A 222 -14.07 -13.88 1.99
CA LEU A 222 -13.22 -13.43 3.07
C LEU A 222 -13.27 -11.90 3.23
N ALA A 223 -13.13 -11.14 2.14
CA ALA A 223 -13.21 -9.68 2.14
C ALA A 223 -14.53 -9.17 2.75
N PHE A 224 -15.66 -9.73 2.32
CA PHE A 224 -16.97 -9.33 2.85
C PHE A 224 -17.12 -9.73 4.32
N SER A 225 -16.58 -10.89 4.73
CA SER A 225 -16.59 -11.32 6.12
C SER A 225 -15.74 -10.43 7.03
N ASN A 226 -14.66 -9.87 6.50
CA ASN A 226 -13.77 -8.91 7.17
C ASN A 226 -14.34 -7.47 7.15
N GLY A 227 -15.49 -7.25 6.50
CA GLY A 227 -16.20 -5.97 6.52
C GLY A 227 -15.99 -5.08 5.29
N PHE A 228 -15.47 -5.62 4.18
CA PHE A 228 -15.48 -4.90 2.90
C PHE A 228 -16.93 -4.54 2.55
N SER A 229 -17.22 -3.26 2.38
CA SER A 229 -18.59 -2.74 2.42
C SER A 229 -19.05 -2.00 1.16
N ASP A 230 -18.17 -1.80 0.17
CA ASP A 230 -18.50 -1.06 -1.05
C ASP A 230 -19.13 -1.98 -2.11
N ALA A 231 -20.40 -2.30 -1.91
CA ALA A 231 -21.15 -3.22 -2.78
C ALA A 231 -21.24 -2.71 -4.23
N ASP A 232 -21.36 -1.40 -4.42
CA ASP A 232 -21.47 -0.80 -5.75
C ASP A 232 -20.14 -0.94 -6.50
N PHE A 233 -19.02 -0.71 -5.80
CA PHE A 233 -17.69 -0.96 -6.37
C PHE A 233 -17.53 -2.41 -6.83
N VAL A 234 -17.90 -3.41 -6.00
CA VAL A 234 -17.82 -4.83 -6.37
C VAL A 234 -18.67 -5.15 -7.61
N ARG A 235 -19.88 -4.58 -7.68
CA ARG A 235 -20.81 -4.80 -8.81
C ARG A 235 -20.31 -4.20 -10.11
N GLU A 236 -19.50 -3.15 -10.05
CA GLU A 236 -19.02 -2.41 -11.23
C GLU A 236 -17.55 -2.71 -11.59
N ASP A 237 -16.77 -3.33 -10.70
CA ASP A 237 -15.34 -3.58 -10.89
C ASP A 237 -15.06 -4.41 -12.17
N PRO A 238 -14.41 -3.87 -13.20
CA PRO A 238 -14.15 -4.60 -14.43
C PRO A 238 -13.34 -5.89 -14.22
N ASP A 239 -12.49 -5.96 -13.20
CA ASP A 239 -11.64 -7.13 -12.95
C ASP A 239 -12.44 -8.35 -12.47
N LEU A 240 -13.66 -8.12 -11.97
CA LEU A 240 -14.57 -9.15 -11.50
C LEU A 240 -15.60 -9.58 -12.55
N GLU A 241 -15.49 -9.16 -13.82
CA GLU A 241 -16.50 -9.45 -14.86
C GLU A 241 -16.82 -10.95 -14.99
N GLU A 242 -15.79 -11.80 -15.05
CA GLU A 242 -16.00 -13.26 -15.13
C GLU A 242 -16.59 -13.83 -13.84
N VAL A 243 -16.20 -13.29 -12.69
CA VAL A 243 -16.67 -13.72 -11.36
C VAL A 243 -18.14 -13.38 -11.17
N ARG A 244 -18.57 -12.19 -11.60
CA ARG A 244 -19.96 -11.70 -11.52
C ARG A 244 -20.96 -12.55 -12.31
N SER A 245 -20.48 -13.31 -13.29
CA SER A 245 -21.35 -14.19 -14.09
C SER A 245 -21.68 -15.52 -13.39
N THR A 246 -21.23 -15.72 -12.15
CA THR A 246 -21.40 -16.97 -11.41
C THR A 246 -22.54 -16.91 -10.38
N GLU A 247 -23.28 -18.01 -10.24
CA GLU A 247 -24.33 -18.16 -9.22
C GLU A 247 -23.78 -17.92 -7.80
N ARG A 248 -22.54 -18.34 -7.54
CA ARG A 248 -21.89 -18.14 -6.24
C ARG A 248 -21.64 -16.66 -5.94
N PHE A 249 -21.35 -15.84 -6.94
CA PHE A 249 -21.22 -14.39 -6.73
C PHE A 249 -22.56 -13.80 -6.29
N ASP A 250 -23.66 -14.16 -6.97
CA ASP A 250 -25.01 -13.69 -6.61
C ASP A 250 -25.35 -14.10 -5.16
N GLU A 251 -25.07 -15.34 -4.77
CA GLU A 251 -25.24 -15.80 -3.38
C GLU A 251 -24.44 -14.95 -2.37
N LEU A 252 -23.17 -14.64 -2.66
CA LEU A 252 -22.35 -13.81 -1.79
C LEU A 252 -22.94 -12.40 -1.66
N MET A 253 -23.38 -11.81 -2.77
CA MET A 253 -24.00 -10.49 -2.75
C MET A 253 -25.30 -10.48 -1.94
N GLU A 254 -26.14 -11.51 -2.05
CA GLU A 254 -27.36 -11.63 -1.22
C GLU A 254 -27.07 -11.79 0.28
N ILE A 255 -26.01 -12.53 0.63
CA ILE A 255 -25.63 -12.78 2.03
C ILE A 255 -25.08 -11.52 2.70
N TYR A 256 -24.16 -10.81 2.02
CA TYR A 256 -23.39 -9.72 2.62
C TYR A 256 -23.94 -8.33 2.30
N PHE A 257 -24.70 -8.19 1.21
CA PHE A 257 -25.28 -6.92 0.75
C PHE A 257 -26.78 -7.05 0.41
N PRO A 258 -27.62 -7.46 1.37
CA PRO A 258 -29.06 -7.56 1.15
C PRO A 258 -29.69 -6.17 0.90
N ASP A 259 -30.70 -6.14 0.02
CA ASP A 259 -31.52 -4.95 -0.28
C ASP A 259 -32.28 -4.38 0.94
#